data_AF-A0A090G418-F1
#
_entry.id   AF-A0A090G418-F1
#
_cell.length_a   1.000
_cell.length_b   1.000
_cell.length_c   1.000
_cell.angle_alpha   90.00
_cell.angle_beta   90.00
_cell.angle_gamma   90.00
#
_symmetry.space_group_name_H-M   'P 1'
#
loop_
_entity.id
_entity.type
_entity.pdbx_description
1 polymer ?
#
loop_
_entity_poly.entity_id
_entity_poly.type
_entity_poly.pdbx_seq_one_letter_code
_entity_poly.pdbx_strand_id
1 'polypeptide(L)' 'MAKSRLTALDADILASVLRNEVREKKTPEAEWPSLASQIIRDYTGSQAVDTKLLDWILEKVSRR' A
#
# COMPACT_ATOMS: atom_id res chain seq x y z
N MET A 1 -15.96 4.37 -10.75
CA MET A 1 -16.70 4.24 -9.47
C MET A 1 -15.67 4.30 -8.37
N ALA A 2 -15.62 5.37 -7.58
CA ALA A 2 -14.71 5.43 -6.43
C ALA A 2 -15.19 4.38 -5.41
N LYS A 3 -14.37 3.37 -5.10
CA LYS A 3 -14.68 2.43 -4.00
C LYS A 3 -14.62 3.23 -2.70
N SER A 4 -15.77 3.65 -2.20
CA SER A 4 -15.88 4.49 -0.99
C SER A 4 -15.45 3.79 0.29
N ARG A 5 -15.16 2.48 0.24
CA ARG A 5 -14.64 1.68 1.36
C ARG A 5 -13.59 0.71 0.84
N LEU A 6 -12.36 0.86 1.34
CA LEU A 6 -11.33 -0.15 1.22
C LEU A 6 -11.71 -1.31 2.15
N THR A 7 -11.89 -2.49 1.57
CA THR A 7 -12.11 -3.72 2.33
C THR A 7 -10.78 -4.29 2.81
N ALA A 8 -10.82 -5.21 3.77
CA ALA A 8 -9.63 -5.95 4.19
C ALA A 8 -8.96 -6.70 3.02
N LEU A 9 -9.75 -7.13 2.02
CA LEU A 9 -9.23 -7.75 0.80
C LEU A 9 -8.48 -6.72 -0.06
N ASP A 10 -9.04 -5.52 -0.25
CA ASP A 10 -8.34 -4.45 -0.98
C ASP A 10 -7.01 -4.11 -0.31
N ALA A 11 -6.98 -4.03 1.03
CA ALA A 11 -5.76 -3.81 1.79
C ALA A 11 -4.71 -4.92 1.58
N ASP A 12 -5.11 -6.19 1.55
CA ASP A 12 -4.20 -7.32 1.33
C ASP A 12 -3.67 -7.37 -0.12
N ILE A 13 -4.50 -6.98 -1.10
CA ILE A 13 -4.06 -6.78 -2.49
C ILE A 13 -3.01 -5.68 -2.57
N LEU A 14 -3.27 -4.51 -1.96
CA LEU A 14 -2.33 -3.38 -1.94
C LEU A 14 -1.00 -3.74 -1.29
N ALA A 15 -1.05 -4.48 -0.17
CA ALA A 15 0.16 -4.99 0.49
C ALA A 15 0.93 -5.97 -0.40
N SER A 16 0.23 -6.83 -1.14
CA SER A 16 0.86 -7.76 -2.08
C SER A 16 1.52 -7.06 -3.26
N VAL A 17 0.88 -6.02 -3.81
CA VAL A 17 1.44 -5.20 -4.89
C VAL A 17 2.68 -4.45 -4.40
N LEU A 18 2.60 -3.77 -3.26
CA LEU A 18 3.74 -3.10 -2.66
C LEU A 18 4.90 -4.07 -2.44
N ARG A 19 4.61 -5.26 -1.88
CA ARG A 19 5.62 -6.29 -1.67
C ARG A 19 6.32 -6.72 -2.96
N ASN A 20 5.55 -6.93 -4.02
CA ASN A 20 6.11 -7.34 -5.30
C ASN A 20 7.00 -6.23 -5.87
N GLU A 21 6.53 -4.98 -5.85
CA GLU A 21 7.28 -3.81 -6.28
C GLU A 21 8.60 -3.63 -5.51
N VAL A 22 8.57 -3.67 -4.17
CA VAL A 22 9.79 -3.50 -3.36
C VAL A 22 10.78 -4.65 -3.58
N ARG A 23 10.29 -5.87 -3.85
CA ARG A 23 11.13 -7.03 -4.13
C ARG A 23 11.76 -6.95 -5.53
N GLU A 24 10.99 -6.55 -6.53
CA GLU A 24 11.45 -6.43 -7.91
C GLU A 24 12.43 -5.25 -8.08
N LYS A 25 12.11 -4.10 -7.48
CA LYS A 25 12.93 -2.88 -7.57
C LYS A 25 14.03 -2.80 -6.52
N LYS A 26 14.10 -3.77 -5.59
CA LYS A 26 15.00 -3.76 -4.42
C LYS A 26 14.91 -2.43 -3.65
N THR A 27 13.69 -1.95 -3.47
CA THR A 27 13.43 -0.64 -2.89
C THR A 27 13.81 -0.66 -1.40
N PRO A 28 14.59 0.33 -0.92
CA PRO A 28 14.91 0.46 0.50
C PRO A 28 13.66 0.77 1.34
N GLU A 29 13.63 0.29 2.58
CA GLU A 29 12.51 0.47 3.53
C GLU A 29 12.09 1.93 3.73
N ALA A 30 13.05 2.86 3.63
CA ALA A 30 12.80 4.30 3.71
C ALA A 30 11.83 4.82 2.62
N GLU A 31 11.74 4.15 1.47
CA GLU A 31 10.88 4.55 0.34
C GLU A 31 9.56 3.78 0.30
N TRP A 32 9.39 2.74 1.12
CA TRP A 32 8.15 1.96 1.17
C TRP A 32 6.90 2.80 1.51
N PRO A 33 6.94 3.76 2.46
CA PRO A 33 5.78 4.59 2.76
C PRO A 33 5.33 5.45 1.57
N SER A 34 6.29 5.97 0.81
CA SER A 34 6.04 6.77 -0.39
C SER A 34 5.41 5.94 -1.50
N LEU A 35 5.96 4.75 -1.76
CA LEU A 35 5.41 3.80 -2.74
C LEU A 35 4.02 3.30 -2.35
N ALA A 36 3.83 2.94 -1.08
CA ALA A 36 2.55 2.48 -0.57
C ALA A 36 1.47 3.57 -0.73
N SER A 37 1.80 4.82 -0.41
CA SER A 37 0.90 5.96 -0.59
C SER A 37 0.53 6.17 -2.07
N GLN A 38 1.49 6.02 -2.97
CA GLN A 38 1.25 6.11 -4.42
C GLN A 38 0.31 5.00 -4.90
N ILE A 39 0.57 3.75 -4.53
CA ILE A 39 -0.24 2.58 -4.91
C ILE A 39 -1.67 2.71 -4.38
N ILE A 40 -1.85 3.14 -3.12
CA ILE A 40 -3.18 3.34 -2.53
C ILE A 40 -3.94 4.44 -3.27
N ARG A 41 -3.28 5.54 -3.60
CA ARG A 41 -3.87 6.66 -4.35
C ARG A 41 -4.27 6.25 -5.77
N ASP A 42 -3.42 5.49 -6.47
CA ASP A 42 -3.73 4.98 -7.80
C ASP A 42 -4.89 3.98 -7.78
N TYR A 43 -4.98 3.13 -6.75
CA TYR A 43 -6.04 2.14 -6.61
C TYR A 43 -7.39 2.76 -6.22
N THR A 44 -7.38 3.73 -5.31
CA THR A 44 -8.60 4.36 -4.78
C THR A 44 -9.07 5.53 -5.64
N GLY A 45 -8.17 6.12 -6.43
CA GLY A 45 -8.36 7.42 -7.07
C GLY A 45 -8.47 8.59 -6.08
N SER A 46 -8.19 8.35 -4.78
CA SER A 46 -8.34 9.33 -3.72
C SER A 46 -6.98 9.89 -3.33
N GLN A 47 -6.88 11.22 -3.21
CA GLN A 47 -5.64 11.87 -2.72
C GLN A 47 -5.41 11.65 -1.23
N ALA A 48 -6.47 11.31 -0.48
CA ALA A 48 -6.37 11.03 0.95
C ALA A 48 -6.09 9.54 1.16
N VAL A 49 -4.88 9.24 1.61
CA VAL A 49 -4.48 7.89 2.07
C VAL A 49 -4.73 7.82 3.57
N ASP A 50 -5.53 6.84 4.01
CA ASP A 50 -5.74 6.60 5.43
C ASP A 50 -4.43 6.12 6.08
N THR A 51 -3.94 6.88 7.06
CA THR A 51 -2.66 6.59 7.72
C THR A 51 -2.67 5.24 8.44
N LYS A 52 -3.81 4.79 8.96
CA LYS A 52 -3.92 3.46 9.59
C LYS A 52 -3.80 2.34 8.58
N LEU A 53 -4.33 2.54 7.38
CA LEU A 53 -4.20 1.57 6.30
C LEU A 53 -2.75 1.50 5.81
N LEU A 54 -2.10 2.66 5.65
CA LEU A 54 -0.70 2.74 5.25
C LEU A 54 0.19 1.99 6.26
N ASP A 55 0.00 2.25 7.54
CA ASP A 55 0.75 1.61 8.62
C ASP A 55 0.55 0.09 8.62
N TRP A 56 -0.70 -0.38 8.48
CA TRP A 56 -1.02 -1.80 8.38
C TRP A 56 -0.35 -2.49 7.19
N ILE A 57 -0.34 -1.83 6.02
CA ILE A 57 0.32 -2.33 4.81
C ILE A 57 1.83 -2.44 5.04
N LEU A 58 2.45 -1.42 5.64
CA LEU A 58 3.89 -1.41 5.93
C LEU A 58 4.27 -2.50 6.94
N GLU A 59 3.49 -2.69 8.01
CA GLU A 59 3.68 -3.78 8.97
C GLU A 59 3.63 -5.16 8.29
N LYS A 60 2.70 -5.35 7.34
CA LYS A 60 2.54 -6.61 6.60
C LYS A 60 3.69 -6.89 5.63
N VAL A 61 4.32 -5.86 5.08
CA VAL A 61 5.48 -6.00 4.19
C VAL A 61 6.77 -6.22 4.99
N SER A 62 6.92 -5.57 6.15
CA SER A 62 8.13 -5.68 6.99
C SER A 62 8.24 -7.01 7.76
N ARG A 63 7.12 -7.64 8.16
CA ARG A 63 7.11 -8.87 8.97
C ARG A 63 7.55 -10.17 8.24
N ARG A 64 8.23 -10.14 7.09
CA ARG A 64 8.66 -11.37 6.38
C ARG A 64 10.01 -11.32 5.69
#